data_AF-A0A3D9C6U7-F1
#
_entry.id   AF-A0A3D9C6U7-F1
#
_cell.length_a   1.000
_cell.length_b   1.000
_cell.length_c   1.000
_cell.angle_alpha   90.00
_cell.angle_beta   90.00
_cell.angle_gamma   90.00
#
_symmetry.space_group_name_H-M   'P 1'
#
loop_
_entity.id
_entity.type
_entity.pdbx_description
1 polymer ?
#
loop_
_entity_poly.entity_id
_entity_poly.type
_entity_poly.pdbx_seq_one_letter_code
_entity_poly.pdbx_strand_id
1 'polypeptide(L)' 'MNSYDKIHFNTTGFGKINFSRFDPKVPLTYRNYTNWEMHTIMNDTALLQKTIFYKKATDGSYQILHSYSPFY' A
#
# COMPACT_ATOMS: atom_id res chain seq x y z
N MET A 1 8.63 24.68 3.70
CA MET A 1 8.90 23.22 3.72
C MET A 1 8.11 22.60 2.60
N ASN A 2 8.78 22.05 1.59
CA ASN A 2 8.14 21.59 0.36
C ASN A 2 7.26 20.35 0.63
N SER A 3 6.06 20.37 0.08
CA SER A 3 4.93 19.45 0.26
C SER A 3 5.14 18.00 -0.26
N TYR A 4 6.38 17.52 -0.38
CA TYR A 4 6.72 16.21 -0.96
C TYR A 4 6.73 15.05 0.05
N ASP A 5 6.27 15.27 1.28
CA ASP A 5 6.42 14.29 2.37
C ASP A 5 5.27 13.26 2.42
N LYS A 6 4.44 13.17 1.37
CA LYS A 6 3.29 12.27 1.28
C LYS A 6 3.57 11.12 0.30
N ILE A 7 3.51 9.90 0.81
CA ILE A 7 3.62 8.68 0.00
C ILE A 7 2.22 8.34 -0.53
N HIS A 8 2.14 7.92 -1.79
CA HIS A 8 0.89 7.57 -2.44
C HIS A 8 0.89 6.07 -2.74
N PHE A 9 -0.05 5.32 -2.17
CA PHE A 9 -0.14 3.86 -2.36
C PHE A 9 -1.50 3.45 -2.94
N ASN A 10 -1.46 2.81 -4.11
CA ASN A 10 -2.65 2.28 -4.77
C ASN A 10 -3.02 0.89 -4.23
N THR A 11 -4.19 0.77 -3.61
CA THR A 11 -4.70 -0.48 -3.05
C THR A 11 -5.70 -1.20 -3.98
N THR A 12 -5.84 -0.75 -5.24
CA THR A 12 -6.75 -1.37 -6.22
C THR A 12 -6.36 -2.83 -6.46
N GLY A 13 -7.27 -3.75 -6.17
CA GLY A 13 -6.99 -5.20 -6.29
C GLY A 13 -5.98 -5.72 -5.25
N PHE A 14 -5.56 -4.87 -4.30
CA PHE A 14 -4.69 -5.24 -3.20
C PHE A 14 -5.52 -5.38 -1.93
N GLY A 15 -5.71 -6.63 -1.49
CA GLY A 15 -6.42 -6.96 -0.25
C GLY A 15 -5.69 -8.05 0.52
N LYS A 16 -6.37 -8.60 1.54
CA LYS A 16 -5.86 -9.61 2.46
C LYS A 16 -5.06 -10.72 1.79
N ILE A 17 -5.57 -11.28 0.69
CA ILE A 17 -4.92 -12.40 -0.01
C ILE A 17 -3.53 -12.02 -0.53
N ASN A 18 -3.39 -10.86 -1.16
CA ASN A 18 -2.09 -10.43 -1.70
C ASN A 18 -1.13 -10.09 -0.56
N PHE A 19 -1.61 -9.37 0.45
CA PHE A 19 -0.81 -9.04 1.63
C PHE A 19 -0.27 -10.28 2.35
N SER A 20 -1.10 -11.30 2.55
CA SER A 20 -0.73 -12.57 3.20
C SER A 20 0.25 -13.43 2.40
N ARG A 21 0.42 -13.18 1.10
CA ARG A 21 1.35 -13.92 0.22
C ARG A 21 2.78 -13.40 0.25
N PHE A 22 3.07 -12.38 1.06
CA PHE A 22 4.43 -11.88 1.20
C PHE A 22 5.34 -12.90 1.89
N ASP A 23 6.45 -13.23 1.23
CA ASP A 23 7.53 -14.03 1.80
C ASP A 23 8.82 -13.18 1.78
N PRO A 24 9.41 -12.85 2.95
CA PRO A 24 10.62 -12.03 3.01
C PRO A 24 11.88 -12.79 2.57
N LYS A 25 11.82 -14.11 2.36
CA LYS A 25 12.97 -14.95 1.98
C LYS A 25 13.17 -15.04 0.47
N VAL A 26 12.16 -14.69 -0.34
CA VAL A 26 12.29 -14.71 -1.79
C VAL A 26 12.95 -13.42 -2.31
N PRO A 27 13.72 -13.48 -3.41
CA PRO A 27 14.25 -12.27 -4.04
C PRO A 27 13.16 -11.26 -4.39
N LEU A 28 13.47 -9.97 -4.23
CA LEU A 28 12.58 -8.90 -4.66
C LEU A 28 12.57 -8.83 -6.20
N THR A 29 11.38 -8.91 -6.78
CA THR A 29 11.12 -8.84 -8.22
C THR A 29 9.86 -8.03 -8.49
N TYR A 30 9.62 -7.65 -9.75
CA TYR A 30 8.40 -6.93 -10.14
C TYR A 30 7.09 -7.61 -9.70
N ARG A 31 7.11 -8.92 -9.41
CA ARG A 31 5.95 -9.69 -8.97
C ARG A 31 5.61 -9.51 -7.49
N ASN A 32 6.56 -9.07 -6.66
CA ASN A 32 6.36 -8.94 -5.21
C ASN A 32 6.72 -7.56 -4.64
N TYR A 33 7.17 -6.60 -5.46
CA TYR A 33 7.45 -5.23 -5.03
C TYR A 33 6.28 -4.59 -4.29
N THR A 34 5.07 -4.64 -4.85
CA THR A 34 3.90 -4.03 -4.21
C THR A 34 3.58 -4.64 -2.84
N ASN A 35 3.81 -5.95 -2.68
CA ASN A 35 3.69 -6.61 -1.38
C ASN A 35 4.78 -6.12 -0.41
N TRP A 36 6.03 -6.08 -0.86
CA TRP A 36 7.15 -5.59 -0.06
C TRP A 36 6.95 -4.13 0.37
N GLU A 37 6.50 -3.24 -0.53
CA GLU A 37 6.20 -1.84 -0.24
C GLU A 37 5.11 -1.73 0.83
N MET A 38 4.02 -2.48 0.70
CA MET A 38 2.95 -2.47 1.70
C MET A 38 3.44 -2.96 3.06
N HIS A 39 4.21 -4.05 3.12
CA HIS A 39 4.79 -4.56 4.36
C HIS A 39 5.77 -3.56 4.98
N THR A 40 6.54 -2.85 4.15
CA THR A 40 7.45 -1.79 4.62
C THR A 40 6.67 -0.63 5.24
N ILE A 41 5.62 -0.15 4.57
CA ILE A 41 4.77 0.94 5.06
C ILE A 41 4.04 0.53 6.36
N MET A 42 3.51 -0.69 6.43
CA MET A 42 2.75 -1.16 7.59
C MET A 42 3.62 -1.42 8.83
N ASN A 43 4.90 -1.75 8.65
CA ASN A 43 5.83 -1.99 9.76
C ASN A 43 6.53 -0.71 10.28
N ASP A 44 6.39 0.42 9.59
CA ASP A 44 6.97 1.70 10.00
C ASP A 44 5.87 2.75 10.22
N THR A 45 5.71 3.19 11.46
CA THR A 45 4.66 4.15 11.83
C THR A 45 4.84 5.52 11.16
N ALA A 46 6.07 5.97 10.93
CA ALA A 46 6.34 7.24 10.26
C ALA A 46 5.96 7.17 8.77
N LEU A 47 6.26 6.05 8.10
CA LEU A 47 5.82 5.82 6.73
C LEU A 47 4.30 5.70 6.64
N LEU A 48 3.68 4.98 7.58
CA LEU A 48 2.23 4.81 7.62
C LEU A 48 1.50 6.17 7.74
N GLN A 49 1.94 7.04 8.66
CA GLN A 49 1.36 8.37 8.85
C GLN A 49 1.50 9.29 7.63
N LYS A 50 2.56 9.08 6.84
CA LYS A 50 2.82 9.83 5.61
C LYS A 50 2.12 9.25 4.38
N THR A 51 1.56 8.05 4.47
CA THR A 51 0.97 7.35 3.32
C THR A 51 -0.50 7.68 3.14
N ILE A 52 -0.86 8.13 1.95
CA ILE A 52 -2.22 8.24 1.46
C ILE A 52 -2.53 6.98 0.66
N PHE A 53 -3.45 6.18 1.18
CA PHE A 53 -4.00 5.04 0.46
C PHE A 53 -5.15 5.48 -0.43
N TYR A 54 -5.25 4.91 -1.62
CA TYR A 54 -6.37 5.15 -2.53
C TYR A 54 -6.67 3.91 -3.36
N LYS A 55 -7.92 3.78 -3.81
CA LYS A 55 -8.36 2.71 -4.69
C LYS A 55 -9.10 3.27 -5.90
N LYS A 56 -9.10 2.52 -7.00
CA LYS A 56 -9.93 2.80 -8.17
C LYS A 56 -11.37 2.38 -7.88
N ALA A 57 -12.30 3.31 -8.03
CA ALA A 57 -13.73 3.08 -7.92
C ALA A 57 -14.31 2.47 -9.21
N THR A 58 -15.55 1.99 -9.12
CA THR A 58 -16.26 1.35 -10.23
C THR A 58 -16.53 2.30 -11.40
N ASP A 59 -16.66 3.60 -11.13
CA ASP A 59 -16.80 4.66 -12.14
C ASP A 59 -15.47 5.07 -12.79
N GLY A 60 -14.35 4.47 -12.37
CA GLY A 60 -13.02 4.76 -12.86
C GLY A 60 -12.29 5.89 -12.12
N SER A 61 -12.94 6.57 -11.18
CA SER A 61 -12.31 7.60 -10.33
C SER A 61 -11.38 6.96 -9.28
N TYR A 62 -10.50 7.76 -8.67
CA TYR A 62 -9.69 7.32 -7.53
C TYR A 62 -10.26 7.90 -6.23
N GLN A 63 -10.50 7.01 -5.25
CA GLN A 63 -11.02 7.36 -3.93
C GLN A 63 -9.94 7.20 -2.88
N ILE A 64 -9.67 8.26 -2.13
CA ILE A 64 -8.78 8.23 -0.96
C ILE A 64 -9.43 7.39 0.14
N LEU A 65 -8.64 6.51 0.74
CA LEU A 65 -9.02 5.70 1.88
C LEU A 65 -8.49 6.36 3.14
N HIS A 66 -9.38 7.03 3.89
CA HIS A 66 -9.04 7.66 5.17
C HIS A 66 -8.62 6.64 6.24
N SER A 67 -9.09 5.41 6.13
CA SER A 67 -8.58 4.26 6.85
C SER A 67 -8.41 3.11 5.87
N TYR A 68 -7.23 2.50 5.88
CA TYR A 68 -6.95 1.30 5.10
C TYR A 68 -6.28 0.29 6.02
N SER A 69 -6.73 -0.96 5.94
CA SER A 69 -6.10 -2.08 6.61
C SER A 69 -5.99 -3.22 5.61
N PRO A 70 -4.79 -3.73 5.33
CA PRO A 70 -4.61 -4.87 4.44
C PRO A 70 -5.00 -6.20 5.12
N PHE A 71 -5.36 -6.16 6.41
CA PHE A 71 -5.75 -7.34 7.20
C PHE A 71 -7.24 -7.71 7.05
N TYR A 72 -8.08 -6.77 6.59
CA TYR A 72 -9.54 -6.90 6.54
C TYR A 72 -10.09 -6.69 5.12
#